data_AF-A0A3S4JTL1-F1
#
_entry.id   AF-A0A3S4JTL1-F1
#
_cell.length_a   1.000
_cell.length_b   1.000
_cell.length_c   1.000
_cell.angle_alpha   90.00
_cell.angle_beta   90.00
_cell.angle_gamma   90.00
#
_symmetry.space_group_name_H-M   'P 1'
#
loop_
_entity.id
_entity.type
_entity.pdbx_description
1 polymer ?
#
loop_
_entity_poly.entity_id
_entity_poly.type
_entity_poly.pdbx_seq_one_letter_code
_entity_poly.pdbx_strand_id
1 'polypeptide(L)'
;MLDMKRFVNVLGLRASGFVSGAERLPALRIPALIMLDINGYKHFVVLKMATRDTVYVADPALGNRAIPMPEFTRQWNGVLLAVAGPGYRPQGLCASFPARCPRGS
;
A
#
# COMPACT_ATOMS: atom_id res chain seq x y z
N MET A 1 8.29 22.04 -12.09
CA MET A 1 8.42 20.64 -11.64
C MET A 1 7.15 20.25 -10.90
N LEU A 2 6.07 20.01 -11.64
CA LEU A 2 4.68 20.06 -11.13
C LEU A 2 3.79 19.04 -11.86
N ASP A 3 4.06 17.74 -11.81
CA ASP A 3 3.22 16.82 -12.62
C ASP A 3 2.98 15.43 -12.05
N MET A 4 2.92 15.28 -10.73
CA MET A 4 2.28 14.09 -10.13
C MET A 4 0.80 14.30 -9.85
N LYS A 5 0.36 15.52 -9.51
CA LYS A 5 -1.06 15.82 -9.26
C LYS A 5 -1.93 15.76 -10.52
N ARG A 6 -1.40 16.16 -11.68
CA ARG A 6 -2.15 16.10 -12.96
C ARG A 6 -2.28 14.67 -13.48
N PHE A 7 -1.24 13.85 -13.36
CA PHE A 7 -1.27 12.47 -13.83
C PHE A 7 -2.32 11.62 -13.08
N VAL A 8 -2.44 11.83 -11.77
CA VAL A 8 -3.45 11.12 -10.94
C VAL A 8 -4.89 11.55 -11.28
N ASN A 9 -5.10 12.82 -11.64
CA ASN A 9 -6.41 13.31 -12.08
C ASN A 9 -6.81 12.79 -13.48
N VAL A 10 -5.85 12.65 -14.40
CA VAL A 10 -6.09 12.10 -15.75
C VAL A 10 -6.54 10.65 -15.71
N LEU A 11 -6.12 9.89 -14.69
CA LEU A 11 -6.53 8.49 -14.47
C LEU A 11 -7.89 8.34 -13.76
N GLY A 12 -8.57 9.44 -13.39
CA GLY A 12 -9.84 9.39 -12.66
C GLY A 12 -9.70 8.87 -11.21
N LEU A 13 -8.49 8.91 -10.66
CA LEU A 13 -8.17 8.36 -9.35
C LEU A 13 -8.29 9.49 -8.29
N ARG A 14 -9.19 9.34 -7.32
CA ARG A 14 -9.21 10.17 -6.12
C ARG A 14 -8.02 9.79 -5.24
N ALA A 15 -7.06 10.71 -5.15
CA ALA A 15 -5.97 10.65 -4.20
C ALA A 15 -6.37 11.38 -2.92
N SER A 16 -6.65 10.63 -1.86
CA SER A 16 -6.86 11.19 -0.52
C SER A 16 -5.63 10.87 0.33
N GLY A 17 -4.90 11.92 0.73
CA GLY A 17 -3.82 11.80 1.69
C GLY A 17 -4.41 11.61 3.08
N PHE A 18 -4.15 10.47 3.72
CA PHE A 18 -4.59 10.21 5.09
C PHE A 18 -3.36 10.20 6.00
N VAL A 19 -3.42 10.99 7.06
CA VAL A 19 -2.56 10.79 8.24
C VAL A 19 -3.30 9.77 9.09
N SER A 20 -2.78 8.56 9.15
CA SER A 20 -3.45 7.47 9.84
C SER A 20 -2.43 6.71 10.67
N GLY A 21 -2.82 6.29 11.88
CA GLY A 21 -2.00 5.34 12.63
C GLY A 21 -2.09 3.93 12.03
N ALA A 22 -1.11 3.10 12.37
CA ALA A 22 -0.94 1.75 11.82
C ALA A 22 -2.13 0.83 12.12
N GLU A 23 -2.85 1.11 13.21
CA GLU A 23 -4.05 0.42 13.66
C GLU A 23 -5.22 0.49 12.67
N ARG A 24 -5.23 1.49 11.78
CA ARG A 24 -6.28 1.67 10.76
C ARG A 24 -5.95 1.02 9.43
N LEU A 25 -4.70 0.61 9.20
CA LEU A 25 -4.27 -0.05 7.97
C LEU A 25 -5.08 -1.33 7.67
N PRO A 26 -5.42 -2.18 8.66
CA PRO A 26 -6.22 -3.38 8.41
C PRO A 26 -7.65 -3.09 7.92
N ALA A 27 -8.17 -1.88 8.16
CA ALA A 27 -9.48 -1.48 7.67
C ALA A 27 -9.43 -0.98 6.21
N LEU A 28 -8.23 -0.70 5.68
CA LEU A 28 -8.05 -0.20 4.33
C LEU A 28 -8.18 -1.34 3.32
N ARG A 29 -9.21 -1.27 2.46
CA ARG A 29 -9.50 -2.28 1.42
C ARG A 29 -9.00 -1.91 0.02
N ILE A 30 -8.41 -0.73 -0.11
CA ILE A 30 -7.86 -0.21 -1.36
C ILE A 30 -6.34 -0.18 -1.26
N PRO A 31 -5.62 -0.43 -2.36
CA PRO A 31 -4.18 -0.24 -2.36
C PRO A 31 -3.86 1.24 -2.13
N ALA A 32 -2.77 1.48 -1.41
CA ALA A 32 -2.30 2.83 -1.15
C ALA A 32 -0.81 2.92 -1.43
N LEU A 33 -0.36 4.08 -1.90
CA LEU A 33 1.06 4.40 -1.95
C LEU A 33 1.49 4.86 -0.56
N ILE A 34 2.54 4.27 -0.01
CA ILE A 34 3.09 4.65 1.30
C ILE A 34 4.57 4.96 1.16
N MET A 35 5.06 5.82 2.04
CA MET A 35 6.48 6.16 2.12
C MET A 35 7.07 5.52 3.36
N LEU A 36 8.10 4.70 3.15
CA LEU A 36 8.84 4.05 4.22
C LEU A 36 10.26 4.61 4.27
N ASP A 37 10.75 4.85 5.48
CA ASP A 37 12.12 5.27 5.77
C ASP A 37 12.87 4.09 6.39
N ILE A 38 13.81 3.52 5.62
CA ILE A 38 14.69 2.45 6.09
C ILE A 38 16.09 3.04 6.22
N ASN A 39 16.52 3.30 7.44
CA ASN A 39 17.86 3.81 7.75
C ASN A 39 18.26 5.07 6.94
N GLY A 40 17.32 6.00 6.72
CA GLY A 40 17.54 7.22 5.94
C GLY A 40 17.24 7.07 4.45
N TYR A 41 16.88 5.87 3.98
CA TYR A 41 16.44 5.63 2.61
C TYR A 41 14.92 5.68 2.50
N LYS A 42 14.43 6.75 1.86
CA LYS A 42 13.00 6.97 1.61
C LYS A 42 12.61 6.24 0.33
N HIS A 43 11.77 5.22 0.46
CA HIS A 43 11.26 4.46 -0.67
C HIS A 43 9.74 4.48 -0.70
N PHE A 44 9.20 4.58 -1.92
CA PHE A 44 7.77 4.49 -2.16
C PHE A 44 7.38 3.04 -2.45
N VAL A 45 6.46 2.51 -1.66
CA VAL A 45 5.92 1.17 -1.87
C VAL A 45 4.42 1.20 -1.98
N VAL A 46 3.86 0.20 -2.65
CA VAL A 46 2.42 0.02 -2.73
C VAL A 46 1.98 -0.90 -1.61
N LEU A 47 1.26 -0.36 -0.63
CA LEU A 47 0.49 -1.15 0.32
C LEU A 47 -0.61 -1.89 -0.45
N LYS A 48 -0.53 -3.22 -0.48
CA LYS A 48 -1.56 -4.07 -1.08
C LYS A 48 -2.62 -4.47 -0.06
N MET A 49 -2.17 -4.83 1.13
CA MET A 49 -3.02 -5.31 2.22
C MET A 49 -2.29 -5.13 3.55
N ALA A 50 -3.05 -4.89 4.62
CA ALA A 50 -2.55 -4.99 5.97
C ALA A 50 -3.44 -5.93 6.78
N THR A 51 -2.82 -6.72 7.65
CA THR A 51 -3.47 -7.50 8.70
C THR A 51 -3.05 -6.91 10.05
N ARG A 52 -3.55 -7.46 11.16
CA ARG A 52 -3.14 -6.99 12.50
C ARG A 52 -1.65 -7.18 12.76
N ASP A 53 -1.07 -8.26 12.21
CA ASP A 53 0.29 -8.68 12.53
C ASP A 53 1.29 -8.42 11.39
N THR A 54 0.81 -8.32 10.14
CA THR A 54 1.66 -8.25 8.96
C THR A 54 1.11 -7.30 7.91
N VAL A 55 2.00 -6.49 7.33
CA VAL A 55 1.73 -5.56 6.24
C VAL A 55 2.34 -6.10 4.95
N TYR A 56 1.51 -6.25 3.92
CA TYR A 56 1.89 -6.72 2.61
C TYR A 56 2.11 -5.54 1.67
N VAL A 57 3.35 -5.36 1.24
CA VAL A 57 3.77 -4.28 0.37
C VAL A 57 4.34 -4.83 -0.93
N ALA A 58 4.21 -4.07 -2.01
CA ALA A 58 4.89 -4.30 -3.26
C ALA A 58 5.90 -3.18 -3.50
N ASP A 59 7.18 -3.54 -3.46
CA ASP A 59 8.31 -2.68 -3.76
C ASP A 59 8.71 -2.88 -5.23
N PRO A 60 8.75 -1.84 -6.07
CA PRO A 60 9.22 -1.95 -7.46
C PRO A 60 10.65 -2.48 -7.60
N ALA A 61 11.53 -2.18 -6.64
CA ALA A 61 12.93 -2.57 -6.67
C ALA A 61 13.17 -3.98 -6.13
N LEU A 62 12.37 -4.40 -5.14
CA LEU A 62 12.65 -5.61 -4.35
C LEU A 62 11.52 -6.65 -4.40
N GLY A 63 10.44 -6.37 -5.13
CA GLY A 63 9.28 -7.24 -5.28
C GLY A 63 8.30 -7.18 -4.12
N ASN A 64 7.46 -8.20 -4.00
CA ASN A 64 6.44 -8.27 -2.95
C ASN A 64 7.07 -8.71 -1.62
N ARG A 65 6.76 -7.99 -0.53
CA ARG A 65 7.28 -8.24 0.81
C ARG A 65 6.16 -8.27 1.84
N ALA A 66 6.36 -9.09 2.86
CA ALA A 66 5.51 -9.16 4.04
C ALA A 66 6.34 -8.66 5.23
N ILE A 67 5.95 -7.53 5.81
CA ILE A 67 6.66 -6.86 6.91
C ILE A 67 5.83 -7.02 8.18
N PRO A 68 6.39 -7.48 9.30
CA PRO A 68 5.70 -7.49 10.59
C PRO A 68 5.22 -6.08 10.97
N MET A 69 4.00 -5.95 11.49
CA MET A 69 3.42 -4.66 11.90
C MET A 69 4.33 -3.84 12.83
N PRO A 70 5.02 -4.43 13.84
CA PRO A 70 5.91 -3.69 14.72
C PRO A 70 7.18 -3.16 14.02
N GLU A 71 7.60 -3.81 12.94
CA GLU A 71 8.74 -3.36 12.13
C GLU A 71 8.30 -2.27 11.16
N PHE A 72 7.16 -2.48 10.50
CA PHE A 72 6.53 -1.51 9.61
C PHE A 72 6.30 -0.17 10.30
N THR A 73 5.76 -0.19 11.51
CA THR A 73 5.44 1.03 12.28
C THR A 73 6.68 1.85 12.62
N ARG A 74 7.87 1.23 12.73
CA ARG A 74 9.13 1.96 12.95
C ARG A 74 9.64 2.66 11.71
N GLN A 75 9.38 2.08 10.54
CA GLN A 75 9.84 2.60 9.25
C GLN A 75 8.83 3.58 8.65
N TRP A 76 7.57 3.52 9.07
CA TRP A 76 6.50 4.32 8.52
C TRP A 76 6.27 5.62 9.29
N ASN A 77 6.13 6.72 8.55
CA ASN A 77 5.92 8.07 9.10
C ASN A 77 4.43 8.45 9.25
N GLY A 78 3.51 7.52 9.04
CA GLY A 78 2.05 7.75 9.17
C GLY A 78 1.40 8.41 7.95
N VAL A 79 2.15 8.64 6.87
CA VAL A 79 1.63 9.23 5.63
C VAL A 79 1.30 8.14 4.62
N LEU A 80 0.05 8.11 4.16
CA LEU A 80 -0.37 7.28 3.03
C LEU A 80 -1.17 8.08 2.00
N LEU A 81 -1.02 7.70 0.74
CA LEU A 81 -1.81 8.19 -0.38
C LEU A 81 -2.70 7.06 -0.87
N ALA A 82 -3.98 7.11 -0.49
CA ALA A 82 -4.97 6.17 -0.98
C ALA A 82 -5.35 6.56 -2.40
N VAL A 83 -5.29 5.60 -3.34
CA VAL A 83 -5.61 5.82 -4.75
C VAL A 83 -6.86 5.01 -5.09
N ALA A 84 -7.99 5.68 -5.31
CA ALA A 84 -9.26 5.02 -5.63
C ALA A 84 -9.89 5.62 -6.89
N GLY A 85 -10.20 4.80 -7.90
CA GLY A 85 -10.97 5.25 -9.05
C GLY A 85 -11.76 4.14 -9.75
N PRO A 86 -12.74 4.53 -10.58
CA PRO A 86 -13.60 3.60 -11.30
C PRO A 86 -12.77 2.76 -12.28
N GLY A 87 -12.88 1.43 -12.19
CA GLY A 87 -12.10 0.50 -13.02
C GLY A 87 -10.92 -0.17 -12.31
N TYR A 88 -10.68 0.11 -11.02
CA TYR A 88 -9.76 -0.71 -10.22
C TYR A 88 -10.30 -2.13 -10.07
N ARG A 89 -9.88 -3.03 -10.96
CA ARG A 89 -9.97 -4.48 -10.77
C ARG A 89 -8.71 -4.91 -10.03
N PRO A 90 -8.78 -5.39 -8.79
CA PRO A 90 -7.64 -6.07 -8.18
C PRO A 90 -7.35 -7.30 -9.05
N GLN A 91 -6.38 -7.19 -9.97
CA GLN A 91 -5.90 -8.35 -10.71
C GLN A 91 -5.26 -9.27 -9.67
N GLY A 92 -6.04 -10.28 -9.27
CA GLY A 92 -5.70 -11.39 -8.40
C GLY A 92 -4.67 -11.10 -7.30
N LEU A 93 -5.13 -10.74 -6.09
CA LEU A 93 -4.30 -10.77 -4.88
C LEU A 93 -3.54 -12.11 -4.70
N CYS A 94 -4.09 -13.21 -5.23
CA CYS A 94 -3.51 -14.55 -5.12
C CYS A 94 -2.37 -14.86 -6.09
N ALA A 95 -2.10 -14.03 -7.12
CA ALA A 95 -1.00 -14.30 -8.05
C ALA A 95 0.39 -14.00 -7.44
N SER A 96 0.47 -13.14 -6.42
CA SER A 96 1.74 -12.66 -5.85
C SER A 96 2.11 -13.25 -4.47
N PHE A 97 1.20 -13.96 -3.80
CA PHE A 97 1.45 -14.61 -2.50
C PHE A 97 0.74 -15.98 -2.45
N PRO A 98 1.44 -17.10 -2.72
CA PRO A 98 0.80 -18.41 -2.85
C PRO A 98 0.26 -18.98 -1.53
N ALA A 99 0.72 -18.49 -0.37
CA ALA A 99 0.51 -19.16 0.91
C ALA A 99 -0.83 -18.85 1.63
N ARG A 100 -1.70 -17.96 1.11
CA ARG A 100 -2.85 -17.50 1.90
C ARG A 100 -4.08 -17.06 1.09
N CYS A 101 -4.39 -17.77 0.01
CA CYS A 101 -5.64 -17.59 -0.74
C CYS A 101 -6.75 -18.39 -0.03
N PRO A 102 -7.81 -17.76 0.53
CA PRO A 102 -8.98 -18.51 0.97
C PRO A 102 -9.65 -19.08 -0.28
N ARG A 103 -9.78 -20.41 -0.36
CA ARG A 103 -10.56 -21.07 -1.40
C ARG A 103 -12.01 -20.63 -1.22
N GLY A 104 -12.48 -19.76 -2.11
CA GLY A 104 -13.91 -19.47 -2.23
C GLY A 104 -14.65 -20.76 -2.57
N SER A 105 -15.69 -21.04 -1.78
CA SER A 105 -16.74 -22.03 -2.05
C SER A 105 -17.54 -21.66 -3.28
#